data_AF-A0A161MLR8-F1
#
_entry.id   AF-A0A161MLR8-F1
#
_cell.length_a   1.000
_cell.length_b   1.000
_cell.length_c   1.000
_cell.angle_alpha   90.00
_cell.angle_beta   90.00
_cell.angle_gamma   90.00
#
_symmetry.space_group_name_H-M   'P 1'
#
loop_
_entity.id
_entity.type
_entity.pdbx_description
1 polymer ?
#
loop_
_entity_poly.entity_id
_entity_poly.type
_entity_poly.pdbx_seq_one_letter_code
_entity_poly.pdbx_strand_id
1 'polypeptide(L)'
;LALYKGYHAPMDTYMELSKMSAEGNLPTLNYFNICVGKEWYRFPSSFFLPNDRWTLQFLKSEFRGQLPKYYAQSDGTSVVPDHMNNENKEEVTRYGNITSCHFLVDLDVGESSEFEPNYSAQVDKWVLVKVIPFLDNLKTSKWVRSFYIPYIWEKNAVFGSYNLLQARKMRVQPSIP
;
A
#
# COMPACT_ATOMS: atom_id res chain seq x y z
N LEU A 1 -13.01 -19.59 -1.93
CA LEU A 1 -13.94 -18.45 -1.86
C LEU A 1 -13.67 -17.51 -0.69
N ALA A 2 -13.44 -18.00 0.55
CA ALA A 2 -13.09 -17.16 1.70
C ALA A 2 -11.84 -16.28 1.44
N LEU A 3 -10.78 -16.87 0.88
CA LEU A 3 -9.56 -16.14 0.52
C LEU A 3 -9.83 -14.99 -0.45
N TYR A 4 -10.54 -15.27 -1.55
CA TYR A 4 -10.90 -14.24 -2.52
C TYR A 4 -11.79 -13.16 -1.88
N LYS A 5 -12.92 -13.54 -1.28
CA LYS A 5 -13.87 -12.58 -0.68
C LYS A 5 -13.27 -11.75 0.46
N GLY A 6 -12.33 -12.31 1.22
CA GLY A 6 -11.73 -11.63 2.37
C GLY A 6 -10.50 -10.79 2.05
N TYR A 7 -9.75 -11.14 1.00
CA TYR A 7 -8.37 -10.66 0.82
C TYR A 7 -8.04 -10.20 -0.60
N HIS A 8 -9.03 -9.99 -1.48
CA HIS A 8 -8.79 -9.54 -2.85
C HIS A 8 -8.31 -8.08 -2.97
N ALA A 9 -8.54 -7.24 -1.94
CA ALA A 9 -8.36 -5.80 -2.04
C ALA A 9 -6.98 -5.32 -2.54
N PRO A 10 -5.84 -5.88 -2.10
CA PRO A 10 -4.54 -5.40 -2.56
C PRO A 10 -4.42 -5.46 -4.09
N MET A 11 -4.81 -6.58 -4.69
CA MET A 11 -4.76 -6.76 -6.14
C MET A 11 -5.65 -5.75 -6.86
N ASP A 12 -6.90 -5.62 -6.43
CA ASP A 12 -7.87 -4.72 -7.04
C ASP A 12 -7.44 -3.24 -6.92
N THR A 13 -6.78 -2.86 -5.82
CA THR A 13 -6.24 -1.51 -5.62
C THR A 13 -5.17 -1.16 -6.65
N TYR A 14 -4.21 -2.05 -6.91
CA TYR A 14 -3.16 -1.79 -7.91
C TYR A 14 -3.68 -1.93 -9.36
N MET A 15 -4.72 -2.74 -9.58
CA MET A 15 -5.42 -2.76 -10.85
C MET A 15 -6.18 -1.46 -11.12
N GLU A 16 -6.86 -0.90 -10.12
CA GLU A 16 -7.51 0.43 -10.23
C GLU A 16 -6.48 1.51 -10.54
N LEU A 17 -5.31 1.47 -9.89
CA LEU A 17 -4.20 2.39 -10.16
C LEU A 17 -3.76 2.33 -11.64
N SER A 18 -3.61 1.12 -12.16
CA SER A 18 -3.25 0.87 -13.56
C SER A 18 -4.32 1.37 -14.53
N LYS A 19 -5.59 1.14 -14.21
CA LYS A 19 -6.73 1.65 -14.97
C LYS A 19 -6.73 3.19 -15.02
N MET A 20 -6.59 3.85 -13.87
CA MET A 20 -6.54 5.32 -13.80
C MET A 20 -5.40 5.90 -14.64
N SER A 21 -4.24 5.24 -14.64
CA SER A 21 -3.09 5.66 -15.46
C SER A 21 -3.34 5.47 -16.96
N ALA A 22 -4.08 4.44 -17.36
CA ALA A 22 -4.38 4.17 -18.78
C ALA A 22 -5.47 5.11 -19.32
N GLU A 23 -6.46 5.45 -18.49
CA GLU A 23 -7.56 6.36 -18.86
C GLU A 23 -7.16 7.83 -18.95
N GLY A 24 -5.93 8.18 -18.52
CA GLY A 24 -5.45 9.57 -18.53
C GLY A 24 -6.08 10.46 -17.45
N ASN A 25 -6.67 9.87 -16.41
CA ASN A 25 -7.30 10.57 -15.29
C ASN A 25 -6.30 11.17 -14.28
N LEU A 26 -5.02 11.20 -14.64
CA LEU A 26 -3.92 11.63 -13.78
C LEU A 26 -3.31 12.93 -14.31
N PRO A 27 -2.84 13.80 -13.40
CA PRO A 27 -2.13 15.00 -13.81
C PRO A 27 -0.85 14.65 -14.58
N THR A 28 -0.42 15.54 -15.47
CA THR A 28 0.83 15.37 -16.23
C THR A 28 2.04 15.56 -15.32
N LEU A 29 2.50 14.47 -14.70
CA LEU A 29 3.72 14.41 -13.90
C LEU A 29 4.76 13.48 -14.54
N ASN A 30 6.04 13.78 -14.29
CA ASN A 30 7.17 12.97 -14.74
C ASN A 30 7.29 11.65 -13.95
N TYR A 31 6.87 11.65 -12.69
CA TYR A 31 6.88 10.48 -11.82
C TYR A 31 5.74 10.53 -10.79
N PHE A 32 5.38 9.37 -10.26
CA PHE A 32 4.38 9.17 -9.22
C PHE A 32 4.97 8.33 -8.09
N ASN A 33 4.73 8.74 -6.84
CA ASN A 33 5.12 7.98 -5.66
C ASN A 33 3.85 7.39 -5.06
N ILE A 34 3.80 6.07 -4.99
CA ILE A 34 2.76 5.34 -4.25
C ILE A 34 3.34 4.83 -2.95
N CYS A 35 2.78 5.31 -1.84
CA CYS A 35 3.30 5.02 -0.53
C CYS A 35 2.54 3.91 0.17
N VAL A 36 3.27 3.05 0.88
CA VAL A 36 2.72 1.98 1.73
C VAL A 36 3.38 2.03 3.09
N GLY A 37 2.58 1.95 4.15
CA GLY A 37 3.07 1.83 5.53
C GLY A 37 2.93 0.39 6.02
N LYS A 38 1.99 0.17 6.95
CA LYS A 38 1.70 -1.14 7.55
C LYS A 38 1.32 -2.23 6.56
N GLU A 39 0.83 -1.87 5.37
CA GLU A 39 0.40 -2.80 4.32
C GLU A 39 1.52 -3.22 3.34
N TRP A 40 2.78 -2.85 3.61
CA TRP A 40 3.91 -3.14 2.70
C TRP A 40 4.02 -4.60 2.28
N TYR A 41 3.71 -5.55 3.17
CA TYR A 41 3.82 -6.99 2.92
C TYR A 41 2.70 -7.55 2.04
N ARG A 42 1.67 -6.75 1.74
CA ARG A 42 0.57 -7.09 0.83
C ARG A 42 0.72 -6.44 -0.54
N PHE A 43 1.78 -5.65 -0.75
CA PHE A 43 2.13 -5.17 -2.08
C PHE A 43 2.48 -6.37 -2.98
N PRO A 44 1.75 -6.60 -4.09
CA PRO A 44 1.89 -7.84 -4.86
C PRO A 44 3.22 -7.92 -5.61
N SER A 45 3.59 -6.89 -6.36
CA SER A 45 4.92 -6.71 -6.99
C SER A 45 4.99 -5.37 -7.74
N SER A 46 6.22 -4.95 -8.10
CA SER A 46 6.44 -3.80 -8.99
C SER A 46 5.84 -3.98 -10.39
N PHE A 47 5.56 -5.22 -10.84
CA PHE A 47 4.87 -5.45 -12.12
C PHE A 47 3.42 -4.97 -12.14
N PHE A 48 2.82 -4.72 -10.96
CA PHE A 48 1.48 -4.14 -10.84
C PHE A 48 1.48 -2.60 -10.78
N LEU A 49 2.65 -1.98 -10.90
CA LEU A 49 2.73 -0.55 -11.12
C LEU A 49 2.50 -0.23 -12.61
N PRO A 50 1.82 0.88 -12.95
CA PRO A 50 1.38 1.11 -14.33
C PRO A 50 2.50 1.26 -15.37
N ASN A 51 3.66 1.80 -14.98
CA ASN A 51 4.86 1.98 -15.81
C ASN A 51 6.01 2.52 -14.94
N ASP A 52 7.19 2.70 -15.55
CA ASP A 52 8.43 3.13 -14.90
C ASP A 52 8.38 4.53 -14.25
N ARG A 53 7.35 5.33 -14.53
CA ARG A 53 7.13 6.59 -13.81
C ARG A 53 6.64 6.37 -12.38
N TRP A 54 6.19 5.18 -12.03
CA TRP A 54 5.64 4.86 -10.72
C TRP A 54 6.68 4.21 -9.83
N THR A 55 6.87 4.77 -8.64
CA THR A 55 7.78 4.25 -7.64
C THR A 55 7.01 3.99 -6.35
N LEU A 56 7.10 2.76 -5.84
CA LEU A 56 6.63 2.44 -4.49
C LEU A 56 7.54 3.16 -3.49
N GLN A 57 7.02 3.73 -2.41
CA GLN A 57 7.81 4.25 -1.28
C GLN A 57 7.30 3.65 0.03
N PHE A 58 8.20 3.27 0.92
CA PHE A 58 7.82 2.78 2.24
C PHE A 58 7.68 3.95 3.22
N LEU A 59 6.62 3.95 4.01
CA LEU A 59 6.46 4.88 5.12
C LEU A 59 6.86 4.20 6.42
N LYS A 60 7.32 5.02 7.37
CA LYS A 60 7.49 4.55 8.74
C LYS A 60 6.12 4.10 9.27
N SER A 61 6.02 2.84 9.70
CA SER A 61 4.86 2.26 10.38
C SER A 61 5.28 1.73 11.75
N GLU A 62 4.45 1.02 12.50
CA GLU A 62 4.85 0.38 13.77
C GLU A 62 5.76 -0.85 13.58
N PHE A 63 5.95 -1.28 12.34
CA PHE A 63 6.95 -2.29 12.02
C PHE A 63 8.38 -1.76 12.26
N ARG A 64 9.18 -2.54 12.99
CA ARG A 64 10.57 -2.23 13.36
C ARG A 64 11.56 -3.26 12.80
N GLY A 65 11.20 -3.91 11.69
CA GLY A 65 12.04 -4.90 11.02
C GLY A 65 12.68 -4.40 9.72
N GLN A 66 13.41 -5.28 9.06
CA GLN A 66 14.02 -5.01 7.77
C GLN A 66 12.94 -4.95 6.68
N LEU A 67 12.87 -3.84 5.95
CA LEU A 67 12.04 -3.71 4.76
C LEU A 67 12.83 -4.11 3.50
N PRO A 68 12.13 -4.58 2.44
CA PRO A 68 12.74 -4.86 1.14
C PRO A 68 13.45 -3.63 0.58
N LYS A 69 14.56 -3.86 -0.15
CA LYS A 69 15.20 -2.83 -0.97
C LYS A 69 14.73 -2.96 -2.42
N TYR A 70 14.65 -1.84 -3.13
CA TYR A 70 14.52 -1.83 -4.59
C TYR A 70 15.70 -2.51 -5.27
N TYR A 71 15.42 -3.18 -6.38
CA TYR A 71 16.45 -3.72 -7.26
C TYR A 71 17.32 -2.61 -7.84
N ALA A 72 18.60 -2.91 -8.03
CA ALA A 72 19.51 -2.00 -8.71
C ALA A 72 19.12 -1.86 -10.19
N GLN A 73 19.28 -0.66 -10.75
CA GLN A 73 19.04 -0.44 -12.19
C GLN A 73 20.05 -1.22 -13.04
N SER A 74 21.29 -1.34 -12.58
CA SER A 74 22.33 -2.19 -13.17
C SER A 74 22.34 -3.56 -12.48
N ASP A 75 22.43 -4.63 -13.27
CA ASP A 75 22.64 -6.02 -12.80
C ASP A 75 21.55 -6.63 -11.89
N GLY A 76 20.48 -5.87 -11.60
CA GLY A 76 19.21 -6.36 -11.04
C GLY A 76 19.37 -7.16 -9.75
N THR A 77 19.03 -8.46 -9.82
CA THR A 77 19.08 -9.40 -8.68
C THR A 77 20.47 -9.94 -8.38
N SER A 78 21.46 -9.67 -9.24
CA SER A 78 22.85 -10.12 -9.04
C SER A 78 23.61 -9.22 -8.06
N VAL A 79 23.11 -7.99 -7.84
CA VAL A 79 23.71 -7.03 -6.90
C VAL A 79 23.26 -7.37 -5.49
N VAL A 80 24.22 -7.50 -4.58
CA VAL A 80 23.93 -7.61 -3.15
C VAL A 80 23.42 -6.25 -2.64
N PRO A 81 22.18 -6.17 -2.14
CA PRO A 81 21.64 -4.91 -1.64
C PRO A 81 22.42 -4.42 -0.41
N ASP A 82 22.79 -3.14 -0.40
CA ASP A 82 23.32 -2.50 0.82
C ASP A 82 22.32 -2.56 1.98
N HIS A 83 22.79 -2.29 3.20
CA HIS A 83 21.93 -2.07 4.37
C HIS A 83 20.91 -3.20 4.60
N MET A 84 21.34 -4.45 4.35
CA MET A 84 20.63 -5.66 4.73
C MET A 84 21.31 -6.25 5.96
N ASN A 85 20.51 -6.75 6.89
CA ASN A 85 21.01 -7.43 8.09
C ASN A 85 20.34 -8.80 8.28
N ASN A 86 21.02 -9.70 8.98
CA ASN A 86 20.59 -11.09 9.21
C ASN A 86 19.72 -11.26 10.48
N GLU A 87 19.38 -10.17 11.17
CA GLU A 87 18.64 -10.18 12.43
C GLU A 87 17.24 -9.55 12.31
N ASN A 88 16.82 -9.22 11.07
CA ASN A 88 15.59 -8.48 10.79
C ASN A 88 15.47 -7.20 11.64
N LYS A 89 16.59 -6.52 11.90
CA LYS A 89 16.63 -5.21 12.55
C LYS A 89 16.09 -4.13 11.63
N GLU A 90 15.51 -3.10 12.24
CA GLU A 90 15.02 -1.92 11.53
C GLU A 90 16.10 -1.28 10.67
N GLU A 91 15.75 -0.96 9.43
CA GLU A 91 16.60 -0.19 8.52
C GLU A 91 15.91 1.13 8.14
N VAL A 92 16.34 2.21 8.79
CA VAL A 92 15.70 3.54 8.69
C VAL A 92 15.85 4.19 7.31
N THR A 93 16.87 3.79 6.54
CA THR A 93 17.09 4.33 5.19
C THR A 93 16.03 3.91 4.18
N ARG A 94 15.15 2.95 4.52
CA ARG A 94 14.06 2.51 3.64
C ARG A 94 12.86 3.46 3.63
N TYR A 95 12.75 4.37 4.60
CA TYR A 95 11.57 5.21 4.73
C TYR A 95 11.64 6.45 3.85
N GLY A 96 10.59 6.65 3.05
CA GLY A 96 10.29 7.88 2.34
C GLY A 96 9.50 8.88 3.20
N ASN A 97 9.36 10.10 2.68
CA ASN A 97 8.61 11.15 3.36
C ASN A 97 7.14 11.11 2.93
N ILE A 98 6.21 11.15 3.90
CA ILE A 98 4.76 11.20 3.60
C ILE A 98 4.38 12.35 2.66
N THR A 99 5.11 13.46 2.71
CA THR A 99 4.84 14.63 1.88
C THR A 99 5.30 14.51 0.43
N SER A 100 6.08 13.47 0.08
CA SER A 100 6.42 13.13 -1.31
C SER A 100 5.46 12.13 -1.95
N CYS A 101 4.49 11.62 -1.19
CA CYS A 101 3.51 10.64 -1.67
C CYS A 101 2.45 11.31 -2.54
N HIS A 102 2.24 10.78 -3.74
CA HIS A 102 1.14 11.17 -4.62
C HIS A 102 -0.09 10.29 -4.38
N PHE A 103 0.15 9.01 -4.12
CA PHE A 103 -0.85 8.03 -3.74
C PHE A 103 -0.43 7.34 -2.44
N LEU A 104 -1.40 6.85 -1.69
CA LEU A 104 -1.17 6.10 -0.47
C LEU A 104 -2.16 4.93 -0.39
N VAL A 105 -1.64 3.76 -0.02
CA VAL A 105 -2.45 2.57 0.24
C VAL A 105 -2.40 2.24 1.72
N ASP A 106 -3.56 2.17 2.35
CA ASP A 106 -3.70 1.91 3.78
C ASP A 106 -4.93 1.07 4.10
N LEU A 107 -4.86 0.28 5.16
CA LEU A 107 -5.98 -0.49 5.69
C LEU A 107 -6.51 0.18 6.96
N ASP A 108 -7.74 0.67 6.92
CA ASP A 108 -8.43 1.20 8.09
C ASP A 108 -9.32 0.12 8.74
N VAL A 109 -8.90 -0.33 9.92
CA VAL A 109 -9.66 -1.25 10.80
C VAL A 109 -10.13 -0.56 12.09
N GLY A 110 -10.04 0.77 12.16
CA GLY A 110 -10.40 1.56 13.34
C GLY A 110 -9.32 1.64 14.42
N GLU A 111 -8.09 1.23 14.13
CA GLU A 111 -6.92 1.42 15.00
C GLU A 111 -5.99 2.48 14.42
N SER A 112 -5.39 3.31 15.28
CA SER A 112 -4.45 4.35 14.87
C SER A 112 -3.31 4.50 15.87
N SER A 113 -2.11 4.76 15.38
CA SER A 113 -0.93 5.08 16.19
C SER A 113 -0.23 6.34 15.66
N GLU A 114 0.88 6.73 16.29
CA GLU A 114 1.73 7.83 15.82
C GLU A 114 2.25 7.58 14.39
N PHE A 115 2.71 6.35 14.10
CA PHE A 115 3.27 5.99 12.79
C PHE A 115 2.26 5.33 11.85
N GLU A 116 1.05 5.00 12.32
CA GLU A 116 -0.03 4.43 11.53
C GLU A 116 -1.34 5.22 11.77
N PRO A 117 -1.37 6.52 11.45
CA PRO A 117 -2.58 7.31 11.64
C PRO A 117 -3.68 6.90 10.64
N ASN A 118 -4.93 7.19 10.96
CA ASN A 118 -6.02 7.02 10.00
C ASN A 118 -5.89 8.06 8.87
N TYR A 119 -5.32 7.66 7.74
CA TYR A 119 -5.10 8.55 6.59
C TYR A 119 -6.40 8.93 5.89
N SER A 120 -7.38 8.02 5.85
CA SER A 120 -8.72 8.29 5.28
C SER A 120 -9.48 9.37 6.03
N ALA A 121 -9.24 9.52 7.35
CA ALA A 121 -9.84 10.58 8.15
C ALA A 121 -9.21 11.97 7.92
N GLN A 122 -8.00 12.04 7.33
CA GLN A 122 -7.28 13.29 7.04
C GLN A 122 -7.76 13.90 5.72
N VAL A 123 -9.03 14.29 5.68
CA VAL A 123 -9.73 14.78 4.48
C VAL A 123 -9.16 16.10 3.92
N ASP A 124 -8.37 16.83 4.70
CA ASP A 124 -7.64 18.04 4.29
C ASP A 124 -6.40 17.73 3.44
N LYS A 125 -5.83 16.53 3.59
CA LYS A 125 -4.63 16.07 2.88
C LYS A 125 -4.94 15.09 1.77
N TRP A 126 -5.92 14.23 1.97
CA TRP A 126 -6.18 13.08 1.09
C TRP A 126 -7.58 13.14 0.47
N VAL A 127 -7.66 12.63 -0.75
CA VAL A 127 -8.90 12.29 -1.46
C VAL A 127 -9.01 10.78 -1.46
N LEU A 128 -10.16 10.26 -1.04
CA LEU A 128 -10.47 8.84 -1.11
C LEU A 128 -10.84 8.46 -2.54
N VAL A 129 -9.97 7.71 -3.22
CA VAL A 129 -10.13 7.31 -4.61
C VAL A 129 -10.92 6.02 -4.71
N LYS A 130 -10.52 5.02 -3.91
CA LYS A 130 -11.15 3.70 -3.89
C LYS A 130 -11.17 3.14 -2.48
N VAL A 131 -12.28 2.51 -2.12
CA VAL A 131 -12.45 1.71 -0.91
C VAL A 131 -12.82 0.30 -1.32
N ILE A 132 -12.09 -0.68 -0.80
CA ILE A 132 -12.36 -2.09 -1.05
C ILE A 132 -12.45 -2.80 0.31
N PRO A 133 -13.50 -3.59 0.57
CA PRO A 133 -13.61 -4.30 1.84
C PRO A 133 -12.45 -5.29 1.98
N PHE A 134 -11.81 -5.30 3.15
CA PHE A 134 -10.76 -6.24 3.47
C PHE A 134 -10.97 -6.82 4.86
N LEU A 135 -10.83 -8.14 4.98
CA LEU A 135 -11.20 -8.85 6.19
C LEU A 135 -10.30 -8.46 7.39
N ASP A 136 -10.93 -8.04 8.48
CA ASP A 136 -10.27 -7.71 9.73
C ASP A 136 -9.92 -9.01 10.48
N ASN A 137 -8.63 -9.33 10.48
CA ASN A 137 -8.12 -10.56 11.07
C ASN A 137 -8.23 -10.62 12.60
N LEU A 138 -8.26 -9.46 13.27
CA LEU A 138 -8.34 -9.37 14.73
C LEU A 138 -9.78 -9.58 15.18
N LYS A 139 -10.74 -9.00 14.45
CA LYS A 139 -12.16 -9.11 14.77
C LYS A 139 -12.83 -10.36 14.20
N THR A 140 -12.24 -11.00 13.18
CA THR A 140 -12.80 -12.21 12.57
C THR A 140 -12.20 -13.49 13.15
N SER A 141 -13.05 -14.41 13.58
CA SER A 141 -12.63 -15.71 14.13
C SER A 141 -11.80 -16.54 13.13
N LYS A 142 -10.92 -17.41 13.64
CA LYS A 142 -9.99 -18.21 12.81
C LYS A 142 -10.70 -19.11 11.80
N TRP A 143 -11.79 -19.77 12.19
CA TRP A 143 -12.49 -20.70 11.29
C TRP A 143 -13.21 -19.97 10.15
N VAL A 144 -13.77 -18.76 10.40
CA VAL A 144 -14.37 -17.90 9.36
C VAL A 144 -13.30 -17.41 8.38
N ARG A 145 -12.08 -17.14 8.86
CA ARG A 145 -10.96 -16.78 7.98
C ARG A 145 -10.53 -17.92 7.06
N SER A 146 -10.56 -19.15 7.54
CA SER A 146 -10.07 -20.32 6.82
C SER A 146 -11.11 -20.93 5.87
N PHE A 147 -12.39 -20.95 6.26
CA PHE A 147 -13.44 -21.66 5.55
C PHE A 147 -14.58 -20.75 5.14
N TYR A 148 -15.07 -20.93 3.91
CA TYR A 148 -16.27 -20.27 3.42
C TYR A 148 -17.45 -21.22 3.54
N ILE A 149 -18.42 -20.86 4.38
CA ILE A 149 -19.71 -21.53 4.47
C ILE A 149 -20.79 -20.48 4.15
N PRO A 150 -21.58 -20.62 3.07
CA PRO A 150 -22.59 -19.65 2.68
C PRO A 150 -23.51 -19.25 3.84
N TYR A 151 -23.90 -17.97 3.89
CA TYR A 151 -24.75 -17.33 4.91
C TYR A 151 -24.11 -17.21 6.29
N ILE A 152 -23.37 -18.24 6.73
CA ILE A 152 -22.64 -18.23 7.99
C ILE A 152 -21.44 -17.28 7.88
N TRP A 153 -20.67 -17.38 6.80
CA TRP A 153 -19.48 -16.56 6.59
C TRP A 153 -19.84 -15.08 6.49
N GLU A 154 -20.83 -14.73 5.65
CA GLU A 154 -21.28 -13.35 5.45
C GLU A 154 -21.76 -12.68 6.75
N LYS A 155 -22.35 -13.44 7.68
CA LYS A 155 -22.82 -12.93 8.97
C LYS A 155 -21.71 -12.70 10.00
N ASN A 156 -20.58 -13.41 9.86
CA ASN A 156 -19.53 -13.44 10.88
C ASN A 156 -18.21 -12.79 10.43
N ALA A 157 -18.01 -12.57 9.13
CA ALA A 157 -16.83 -11.89 8.60
C ALA A 157 -16.93 -10.39 8.89
N VAL A 158 -15.93 -9.85 9.57
CA VAL A 158 -15.81 -8.41 9.86
C VAL A 158 -14.78 -7.83 8.91
N PHE A 159 -15.05 -6.63 8.37
CA PHE A 159 -14.21 -5.98 7.38
C PHE A 159 -13.75 -4.61 7.85
N GLY A 160 -12.53 -4.26 7.48
CA GLY A 160 -12.03 -2.89 7.40
C GLY A 160 -12.07 -2.37 5.96
N SER A 161 -11.61 -1.14 5.82
CA SER A 161 -11.59 -0.41 4.55
C SER A 161 -10.16 -0.37 4.01
N TYR A 162 -9.91 -1.07 2.91
CA TYR A 162 -8.65 -0.99 2.19
C TYR A 162 -8.73 0.17 1.19
N ASN A 163 -7.96 1.21 1.47
CA ASN A 163 -8.12 2.53 0.88
C ASN A 163 -6.99 2.82 -0.10
N LEU A 164 -7.37 3.24 -1.30
CA LEU A 164 -6.49 3.99 -2.20
C LEU A 164 -6.78 5.48 -2.02
N LEU A 165 -5.76 6.21 -1.60
CA LEU A 165 -5.82 7.63 -1.31
C LEU A 165 -4.95 8.39 -2.32
N GLN A 166 -5.40 9.57 -2.71
CA GLN A 166 -4.66 10.50 -3.57
C GLN A 166 -4.39 11.79 -2.81
N ALA A 167 -3.16 12.30 -2.86
CA ALA A 167 -2.82 13.56 -2.24
C ALA A 167 -3.56 14.72 -2.92
N ARG A 168 -4.18 15.61 -2.13
CA ARG A 168 -4.84 16.82 -2.65
C ARG A 168 -3.84 17.80 -3.27
N LYS A 169 -2.66 17.89 -2.66
CA LYS A 169 -1.55 18.74 -3.10
C LYS A 169 -0.41 17.84 -3.57
N MET A 170 -0.36 17.58 -4.87
CA MET A 170 0.76 16.84 -5.47
C MET A 170 1.98 17.76 -5.57
N ARG A 171 3.12 17.34 -5.03
CA ARG A 171 4.37 18.07 -5.19
C ARG A 171 4.99 17.70 -6.52
N VAL A 172 5.03 18.64 -7.44
CA VAL A 172 5.86 18.54 -8.64
C VAL A 172 7.30 18.83 -8.21
N GLN A 173 8.22 17.86 -8.25
CA GLN A 173 9.63 18.24 -8.27
C GLN A 173 9.89 18.96 -9.59
N PRO A 174 10.58 20.11 -9.58
CA PRO A 174 10.97 20.77 -10.81
C PRO A 174 11.76 19.77 -11.66
N SER A 175 11.44 19.68 -12.96
CA SER A 175 12.29 18.98 -13.92
C SER A 175 13.70 19.51 -13.74
N ILE A 176 14.63 18.65 -13.35
CA ILE A 176 16.05 19.01 -13.37
C ILE A 176 16.37 19.33 -14.83
N PRO A 177 16.91 20.53 -15.14
CA PRO A 177 17.24 20.93 -16.50
C PRO A 177 18.33 20.04 -17.12
#